data_AF-A0AAU8NNX4-F1
#
_entry.id   AF-A0AAU8NNX4-F1
#
_cell.length_a   1.000
_cell.length_b   1.000
_cell.length_c   1.000
_cell.angle_alpha   90.00
_cell.angle_beta   90.00
_cell.angle_gamma   90.00
#
_symmetry.space_group_name_H-M   'P 1'
#
loop_
_entity.id
_entity.type
_entity.pdbx_description
1 polymer ?
#
loop_
_entity_poly.entity_id
_entity_poly.type
_entity_poly.pdbx_seq_one_letter_code
_entity_poly.pdbx_strand_id
1 'polypeptide(L)'
;MFLKENFTAEHISRLRAETKSDPSILERTVFAFGLLEAIAKVGLPFIFKGGTSLLVMLNSPKRLSTDIDIIVNPNTDIDAYIEKAGKIFPFISVEENIRESSRNIEKRHFRFHFLSPRTGKDINVLLDVLFENNPYEDIVKYPIKNKFLLSDDNNLVVNVPNKNCILGDKLTAFARRPAFSLKA
;
A
#
# COMPACT_ATOMS: atom_id res chain seq x y z
N MET A 1 -16.91 -0.27 -0.19
CA MET A 1 -16.21 1.01 -0.37
C MET A 1 -15.96 1.62 0.99
N PHE A 2 -14.85 2.34 1.14
CA PHE A 2 -14.52 2.97 2.41
C PHE A 2 -15.38 4.20 2.69
N LEU A 3 -15.83 4.26 3.94
CA LEU A 3 -16.59 5.40 4.45
C LEU A 3 -15.63 6.57 4.73
N LYS A 4 -16.10 7.81 4.54
CA LYS A 4 -15.25 9.02 4.73
C LYS A 4 -14.79 9.19 6.17
N GLU A 5 -15.56 8.65 7.10
CA GLU A 5 -15.35 8.58 8.54
C GLU A 5 -13.98 7.97 8.88
N ASN A 6 -13.44 7.08 8.04
CA ASN A 6 -12.08 6.56 8.22
C ASN A 6 -11.02 7.66 8.31
N PHE A 7 -11.18 8.73 7.53
CA PHE A 7 -10.18 9.77 7.33
C PHE A 7 -10.38 10.95 8.30
N THR A 8 -10.87 10.67 9.51
CA THR A 8 -11.17 11.65 10.57
C THR A 8 -10.28 11.45 11.79
N ALA A 9 -10.10 12.50 12.59
CA ALA A 9 -9.28 12.43 13.81
C ALA A 9 -9.94 11.52 14.85
N GLU A 10 -11.26 11.54 14.91
CA GLU A 10 -12.11 10.74 15.78
C GLU A 10 -11.91 9.25 15.52
N HIS A 11 -11.96 8.85 14.24
CA HIS A 11 -11.73 7.45 13.87
C HIS A 11 -10.32 6.98 14.21
N ILE A 12 -9.29 7.78 13.90
CA ILE A 12 -7.90 7.43 14.25
C ILE A 12 -7.70 7.34 15.77
N SER A 13 -8.34 8.24 16.53
CA SER A 13 -8.33 8.20 18.00
C SER A 13 -8.99 6.94 18.55
N ARG A 14 -10.12 6.53 17.96
CA ARG A 14 -10.79 5.26 18.30
C ARG A 14 -9.89 4.06 18.03
N LEU A 15 -9.28 3.99 16.84
CA LEU A 15 -8.34 2.92 16.50
C LEU A 15 -7.14 2.87 17.47
N ARG A 16 -6.63 4.03 17.88
CA ARG A 16 -5.57 4.12 18.89
C ARG A 16 -6.01 3.52 20.22
N ALA A 17 -7.22 3.82 20.69
CA ALA A 17 -7.74 3.27 21.94
C ALA A 17 -7.90 1.74 21.88
N GLU A 18 -8.37 1.21 20.74
CA GLU A 18 -8.58 -0.23 20.53
C GLU A 18 -7.25 -1.00 20.37
N THR A 19 -6.29 -0.43 19.66
CA THR A 19 -5.07 -1.14 19.26
C THR A 19 -3.85 -0.81 20.10
N LYS A 20 -3.87 0.30 20.85
CA LYS A 20 -2.72 0.90 21.55
C LYS A 20 -1.53 1.19 20.64
N SER A 21 -1.74 1.24 19.33
CA SER A 21 -0.69 1.49 18.34
C SER A 21 -0.37 2.98 18.20
N ASP A 22 0.79 3.29 17.62
CA ASP A 22 1.18 4.67 17.36
C ASP A 22 0.16 5.36 16.42
N PRO A 23 -0.37 6.53 16.77
CA PRO A 23 -1.39 7.21 15.97
C PRO A 23 -0.93 7.61 14.58
N SER A 24 0.35 7.95 14.41
CA SER A 24 0.91 8.38 13.13
C SER A 24 1.00 7.19 12.16
N ILE A 25 1.32 6.01 12.69
CA ILE A 25 1.33 4.76 11.91
C ILE A 25 -0.11 4.34 11.57
N LEU A 26 -1.06 4.45 12.51
CA LEU A 26 -2.47 4.17 12.25
C LEU A 26 -3.03 5.07 11.14
N GLU A 27 -2.83 6.38 11.26
CA GLU A 27 -3.23 7.37 10.26
C GLU A 27 -2.66 6.99 8.89
N ARG A 28 -1.35 6.80 8.76
CA ARG A 28 -0.75 6.41 7.47
C ARG A 28 -1.26 5.06 6.95
N THR A 29 -1.55 4.10 7.83
CA THR A 29 -2.13 2.81 7.42
C THR A 29 -3.52 3.00 6.82
N VAL A 30 -4.39 3.79 7.46
CA VAL A 30 -5.74 4.10 6.96
C VAL A 30 -5.66 4.78 5.58
N PHE A 31 -4.79 5.76 5.44
CA PHE A 31 -4.62 6.48 4.17
C PHE A 31 -3.96 5.62 3.09
N ALA A 32 -3.08 4.68 3.43
CA ALA A 32 -2.52 3.71 2.48
C ALA A 32 -3.62 2.81 1.90
N PHE A 33 -4.59 2.42 2.73
CA PHE A 33 -5.77 1.70 2.23
C PHE A 33 -6.70 2.57 1.38
N GLY A 34 -6.85 3.85 1.72
CA GLY A 34 -7.53 4.82 0.84
C GLY A 34 -6.86 4.89 -0.53
N LEU A 35 -5.52 4.85 -0.58
CA LEU A 35 -4.75 4.82 -1.82
C LEU A 35 -5.01 3.51 -2.59
N LEU A 36 -4.97 2.36 -1.92
CA LEU A 36 -5.28 1.06 -2.52
C LEU A 36 -6.69 1.03 -3.14
N GLU A 37 -7.68 1.60 -2.46
CA GLU A 37 -9.04 1.72 -2.99
C GLU A 37 -9.09 2.69 -4.18
N ALA A 38 -8.41 3.83 -4.11
CA ALA A 38 -8.36 4.81 -5.20
C ALA A 38 -7.78 4.21 -6.49
N ILE A 39 -6.64 3.51 -6.41
CA ILE A 39 -6.03 2.86 -7.58
C ILE A 39 -6.90 1.74 -8.15
N ALA A 40 -7.56 0.96 -7.28
CA ALA A 40 -8.52 -0.07 -7.71
C ALA A 40 -9.74 0.57 -8.39
N LYS A 41 -10.24 1.69 -7.86
CA LYS A 41 -11.42 2.40 -8.37
C LYS A 41 -11.19 3.04 -9.74
N VAL A 42 -9.98 3.52 -10.04
CA VAL A 42 -9.64 4.02 -11.38
C VAL A 42 -9.37 2.91 -12.40
N GLY A 43 -9.45 1.63 -11.97
CA GLY A 43 -9.34 0.47 -12.85
C GLY A 43 -7.92 0.13 -13.26
N LEU A 44 -6.90 0.55 -12.49
CA LEU A 44 -5.51 0.15 -12.75
C LEU A 44 -5.40 -1.39 -12.69
N PRO A 45 -4.89 -2.08 -13.72
CA PRO A 45 -4.55 -3.49 -13.61
C PRO A 45 -3.24 -3.68 -12.84
N PHE A 46 -3.31 -4.19 -11.61
CA PHE A 46 -2.13 -4.42 -10.76
C PHE A 46 -2.22 -5.69 -9.90
N ILE A 47 -1.06 -6.10 -9.39
CA ILE A 47 -0.91 -7.09 -8.32
C ILE A 47 -0.47 -6.35 -7.06
N PHE A 48 -1.23 -6.46 -5.97
CA PHE A 48 -0.89 -5.90 -4.68
C PHE A 48 0.03 -6.83 -3.90
N LYS A 49 1.22 -6.36 -3.55
CA LYS A 49 2.25 -7.16 -2.87
C LYS A 49 2.77 -6.46 -1.61
N GLY A 50 3.90 -6.96 -1.11
CA GLY A 50 4.65 -6.27 -0.07
C GLY A 50 4.18 -6.54 1.36
N GLY A 51 4.53 -5.65 2.28
CA GLY A 51 4.22 -5.82 3.70
C GLY A 51 2.75 -5.55 4.02
N THR A 52 2.13 -4.63 3.30
CA THR A 52 0.77 -4.14 3.55
C THR A 52 -0.29 -5.11 3.04
N SER A 53 0.00 -5.93 2.03
CA SER A 53 -0.93 -6.97 1.57
C SER A 53 -1.28 -7.98 2.66
N LEU A 54 -0.37 -8.22 3.63
CA LEU A 54 -0.66 -9.06 4.78
C LEU A 54 -1.84 -8.56 5.62
N LEU A 55 -2.16 -7.27 5.57
CA LEU A 55 -3.30 -6.69 6.29
C LEU A 55 -4.63 -7.12 5.69
N VAL A 56 -4.72 -7.39 4.38
CA VAL A 56 -5.95 -7.97 3.78
C VAL A 56 -5.95 -9.50 3.82
N MET A 57 -4.77 -10.12 3.85
CA MET A 57 -4.63 -11.58 3.83
C MET A 57 -4.84 -12.26 5.20
N LEU A 58 -4.55 -11.56 6.31
CA LEU A 58 -4.54 -12.14 7.65
C LEU A 58 -5.70 -11.63 8.49
N ASN A 59 -6.40 -12.55 9.16
CA ASN A 59 -7.49 -12.20 10.08
C ASN A 59 -7.02 -11.38 11.30
N SER A 60 -5.76 -11.56 11.71
CA SER A 60 -5.19 -10.92 12.90
C SER A 60 -3.75 -10.47 12.65
N PRO A 61 -3.54 -9.40 11.86
CA PRO A 61 -2.21 -8.86 11.63
C PRO A 61 -1.60 -8.36 12.94
N LYS A 62 -0.31 -8.67 13.14
CA LYS A 62 0.45 -8.32 14.36
C LYS A 62 1.21 -7.00 14.25
N ARG A 63 1.34 -6.45 13.05
CA ARG A 63 1.97 -5.16 12.77
C ARG A 63 1.14 -4.37 11.76
N LEU A 64 1.29 -3.05 11.79
CA LEU A 64 0.78 -2.13 10.78
C LEU A 64 1.82 -1.94 9.66
N SER A 65 1.39 -1.36 8.54
CA SER A 65 2.23 -1.08 7.38
C SER A 65 1.63 0.11 6.63
N THR A 66 2.48 0.99 6.10
CA THR A 66 2.07 2.33 5.64
C THR A 66 2.23 2.57 4.15
N ASP A 67 2.86 1.64 3.44
CA ASP A 67 3.25 1.82 2.05
C ASP A 67 2.46 0.85 1.16
N ILE A 68 2.11 1.25 -0.06
CA ILE A 68 1.47 0.37 -1.03
C ILE A 68 2.51 -0.07 -2.06
N ASP A 69 2.75 -1.37 -2.14
CA ASP A 69 3.63 -1.99 -3.13
C ASP A 69 2.79 -2.69 -4.20
N ILE A 70 2.96 -2.33 -5.47
CA ILE A 70 2.25 -2.97 -6.58
C ILE A 70 3.19 -3.42 -7.70
N ILE A 71 2.75 -4.43 -8.46
CA ILE A 71 3.30 -4.77 -9.77
C ILE A 71 2.28 -4.39 -10.84
N VAL A 72 2.77 -3.75 -11.90
CA VAL A 72 2.01 -3.50 -13.14
C VAL A 72 2.76 -4.10 -14.32
N ASN A 73 2.05 -4.43 -15.39
CA ASN A 73 2.69 -4.95 -16.60
C ASN A 73 3.64 -3.90 -17.19
N PRO A 74 4.73 -4.32 -17.87
CA PRO A 74 5.58 -3.41 -18.63
C PRO A 74 4.76 -2.59 -19.62
N ASN A 75 5.17 -1.34 -19.86
CA ASN A 75 4.48 -0.38 -20.75
C ASN A 75 3.09 0.09 -20.27
N THR A 76 2.69 -0.19 -19.02
CA THR A 76 1.47 0.41 -18.45
C THR A 76 1.63 1.92 -18.37
N ASP A 77 0.68 2.68 -18.94
CA ASP A 77 0.59 4.14 -18.78
C ASP A 77 0.17 4.49 -17.34
N ILE A 78 1.12 4.37 -16.41
CA ILE A 78 0.88 4.54 -14.98
C ILE A 78 0.44 5.98 -14.67
N ASP A 79 0.93 6.97 -15.43
CA ASP A 79 0.74 8.39 -15.14
C ASP A 79 -0.73 8.78 -15.20
N ALA A 80 -1.46 8.31 -16.22
CA ALA A 80 -2.89 8.54 -16.34
C ALA A 80 -3.71 7.95 -15.16
N TYR A 81 -3.30 6.80 -14.62
CA TYR A 81 -3.97 6.20 -13.45
C TYR A 81 -3.62 6.93 -12.16
N ILE A 82 -2.36 7.30 -11.98
CA ILE A 82 -1.88 8.04 -10.80
C ILE A 82 -2.55 9.41 -10.71
N GLU A 83 -2.67 10.12 -11.84
CA GLU A 83 -3.36 11.41 -11.88
C GLU A 83 -4.83 11.29 -11.50
N LYS A 84 -5.53 10.27 -12.02
CA LYS A 84 -6.93 10.01 -11.67
C LYS A 84 -7.09 9.60 -10.20
N ALA A 85 -6.20 8.75 -9.69
CA ALA A 85 -6.23 8.30 -8.30
C ALA A 85 -5.92 9.45 -7.32
N GLY A 86 -5.00 10.35 -7.69
CA GLY A 86 -4.65 11.52 -6.87
C GLY A 86 -5.79 12.54 -6.73
N LYS A 87 -6.76 12.52 -7.64
CA LYS A 87 -7.98 13.34 -7.57
C LYS A 87 -9.08 12.73 -6.69
N ILE A 88 -8.91 11.50 -6.21
CA ILE A 88 -9.88 10.82 -5.36
C ILE A 88 -9.60 11.20 -3.90
N PHE A 89 -10.64 11.61 -3.18
CA PHE A 89 -10.58 11.82 -1.73
C PHE A 89 -10.03 10.55 -1.03
N PRO A 90 -9.07 10.67 -0.09
CA PRO A 90 -8.72 11.88 0.68
C PRO A 90 -7.47 12.64 0.18
N PHE A 91 -6.98 12.36 -1.02
CA PHE A 91 -5.73 12.94 -1.51
C PHE A 91 -5.93 14.36 -2.06
N ILE A 92 -4.90 15.19 -1.90
CA ILE A 92 -4.88 16.58 -2.35
C ILE A 92 -3.88 16.81 -3.49
N SER A 93 -2.81 16.03 -3.54
CA SER A 93 -1.81 16.07 -4.59
C SER A 93 -1.03 14.76 -4.64
N VAL A 94 -0.34 14.54 -5.77
CA VAL A 94 0.59 13.44 -5.96
C VAL A 94 1.84 13.95 -6.65
N GLU A 95 2.99 13.47 -6.22
CA GLU A 95 4.28 13.73 -6.84
C GLU A 95 5.05 12.43 -7.06
N GLU A 96 5.83 12.37 -8.14
CA GLU A 96 6.80 11.30 -8.34
C GLU A 96 8.13 11.64 -7.66
N ASN A 97 8.66 10.69 -6.90
CA ASN A 97 10.02 10.72 -6.39
C ASN A 97 10.94 9.93 -7.33
N ILE A 98 11.54 10.64 -8.27
CA ILE A 98 12.51 10.06 -9.21
C ILE A 98 13.79 9.71 -8.45
N ARG A 99 14.20 8.45 -8.53
CA ARG A 99 15.45 7.95 -7.97
C ARG A 99 16.27 7.33 -9.09
N GLU A 100 17.56 7.64 -9.13
CA GLU A 100 18.48 6.97 -10.06
C GLU A 100 18.55 5.48 -9.72
N SER A 101 18.03 4.63 -10.61
CA SER A 101 18.13 3.18 -10.45
C SER A 101 19.42 2.69 -11.08
N SER A 102 20.31 2.08 -10.28
CA SER A 102 21.54 1.44 -10.76
C SER A 102 21.32 0.07 -11.43
N ARG A 103 20.07 -0.35 -11.64
CA ARG A 103 19.70 -1.69 -12.16
C ARG A 103 18.67 -1.56 -13.28
N ASN A 104 18.66 -2.55 -14.19
CA ASN A 104 17.68 -2.75 -15.27
C ASN A 104 16.22 -3.01 -14.80
N ILE A 105 15.87 -2.67 -13.56
CA ILE A 105 14.53 -2.86 -13.02
C ILE A 105 13.82 -1.52 -13.09
N GLU A 106 12.78 -1.44 -13.92
CA GLU A 106 11.93 -0.26 -13.98
C GLU A 106 11.04 -0.21 -12.74
N LYS A 107 11.32 0.76 -11.87
CA LYS A 107 10.59 1.00 -10.63
C LYS A 107 10.32 2.49 -10.48
N ARG A 108 9.07 2.85 -10.17
CA ARG A 108 8.65 4.22 -9.92
C ARG A 108 8.10 4.37 -8.52
N HIS A 109 8.23 5.57 -7.96
CA HIS A 109 7.88 5.87 -6.57
C HIS A 109 7.03 7.12 -6.52
N PHE A 110 5.85 7.06 -5.90
CA PHE A 110 4.96 8.21 -5.78
C PHE A 110 4.66 8.53 -4.33
N ARG A 111 4.47 9.82 -4.03
CA ARG A 111 3.95 10.30 -2.76
C ARG A 111 2.56 10.87 -2.97
N PHE A 112 1.58 10.29 -2.30
CA PHE A 112 0.22 10.79 -2.28
C PHE A 112 0.01 11.62 -1.02
N HIS A 113 -0.19 12.91 -1.19
CA HIS A 113 -0.33 13.87 -0.11
C HIS A 113 -1.78 13.98 0.36
N PHE A 114 -1.94 14.21 1.65
CA PHE A 114 -3.21 14.46 2.31
C PHE A 114 -3.01 15.35 3.54
N LEU A 115 -4.07 16.06 3.91
CA LEU A 115 -4.07 16.84 5.14
C LEU A 115 -4.34 15.91 6.33
N SER A 116 -3.41 15.81 7.27
CA SER A 116 -3.58 15.03 8.50
C SER A 116 -4.81 15.53 9.26
N PRO A 117 -5.90 14.73 9.41
CA PRO A 117 -7.05 15.16 10.20
C PRO A 117 -6.69 15.39 11.68
N ARG A 118 -5.61 14.77 12.17
CA ARG A 118 -5.15 14.92 13.56
C ARG A 118 -4.36 16.19 13.81
N THR A 119 -3.56 16.64 12.85
CA THR A 119 -2.56 17.69 13.07
C THR A 119 -2.69 18.88 12.13
N GLY A 120 -3.52 18.78 11.10
CA GLY A 120 -3.62 19.79 10.03
C GLY A 120 -2.36 19.93 9.19
N LYS A 121 -1.38 19.02 9.32
CA LYS A 121 -0.15 19.02 8.54
C LYS A 121 -0.32 18.28 7.21
N ASP A 122 0.32 18.77 6.17
CA ASP A 122 0.50 18.03 4.93
C ASP A 122 1.48 16.86 5.17
N ILE A 123 0.98 15.64 4.97
CA ILE A 123 1.75 14.40 5.04
C ILE A 123 1.38 13.50 3.87
N ASN A 124 2.15 12.42 3.65
CA ASN A 124 1.94 11.53 2.50
C ASN A 124 1.96 10.03 2.85
N VAL A 125 1.41 9.23 1.95
CA VAL A 125 1.64 7.77 1.85
C VAL A 125 2.38 7.45 0.56
N LEU A 126 3.11 6.33 0.57
CA LEU A 126 3.97 5.93 -0.53
C LEU A 126 3.30 4.89 -1.41
N LEU A 127 3.48 5.03 -2.72
CA LEU A 127 3.19 4.02 -3.72
C LEU A 127 4.48 3.61 -4.42
N ASP A 128 4.86 2.35 -4.30
CA ASP A 128 5.96 1.75 -5.02
C ASP A 128 5.41 0.90 -6.17
N VAL A 129 5.77 1.25 -7.40
CA VAL A 129 5.30 0.56 -8.62
C VAL A 129 6.47 -0.14 -9.28
N LEU A 130 6.37 -1.47 -9.39
CA LEU A 130 7.30 -2.31 -10.13
C LEU A 130 6.72 -2.67 -11.49
N PHE A 131 7.47 -2.43 -12.57
CA PHE A 131 7.06 -2.77 -13.93
C PHE A 131 7.64 -4.13 -14.31
N GLU A 132 6.82 -5.16 -14.18
CA GLU A 132 7.23 -6.54 -14.41
C GLU A 132 6.02 -7.39 -14.81
N ASN A 133 6.23 -8.39 -15.67
CA ASN A 133 5.21 -9.42 -15.87
C ASN A 133 4.98 -10.16 -14.54
N ASN A 134 3.77 -10.69 -14.32
CA ASN A 134 3.45 -11.43 -13.10
C ASN A 134 4.52 -12.51 -12.80
N PRO A 135 5.32 -12.37 -11.73
CA PRO A 135 6.35 -13.35 -11.38
C PRO A 135 5.80 -14.47 -10.49
N TYR A 136 4.54 -14.38 -10.08
CA TYR A 136 3.94 -15.29 -9.11
C TYR A 136 3.13 -16.39 -9.80
N GLU A 137 3.36 -17.61 -9.33
CA GLU A 137 2.63 -18.81 -9.78
C GLU A 137 1.14 -18.75 -9.42
N ASP A 138 0.80 -18.15 -8.27
CA ASP A 138 -0.55 -18.15 -7.73
C ASP A 138 -0.96 -16.78 -7.17
N ILE A 139 -2.11 -16.31 -7.65
CA ILE A 139 -2.73 -15.03 -7.32
C ILE A 139 -4.12 -15.30 -6.73
N VAL A 140 -4.32 -14.79 -5.53
CA VAL A 140 -5.57 -14.91 -4.78
C VAL A 140 -6.26 -13.54 -4.72
N LYS A 141 -7.58 -13.55 -4.87
CA LYS A 141 -8.40 -12.35 -4.76
C LYS A 141 -8.80 -12.10 -3.31
N TYR A 142 -8.56 -10.88 -2.84
CA TYR A 142 -8.98 -10.43 -1.50
C TYR A 142 -9.86 -9.19 -1.61
N PRO A 143 -10.97 -9.11 -0.85
CA PRO A 143 -11.66 -7.85 -0.68
C PRO A 143 -10.73 -6.86 0.03
N ILE A 144 -10.77 -5.59 -0.37
CA ILE A 144 -10.09 -4.51 0.34
C ILE A 144 -10.90 -4.22 1.62
N LYS A 145 -10.70 -5.07 2.63
CA LYS A 145 -11.39 -5.01 3.91
C LYS A 145 -10.41 -5.35 5.03
N ASN A 146 -10.48 -4.61 6.12
CA ASN A 146 -9.71 -4.87 7.31
C ASN A 146 -10.43 -4.31 8.54
N LYS A 147 -10.22 -4.88 9.73
CA LYS A 147 -10.77 -4.41 11.01
C LYS A 147 -10.46 -2.94 11.34
N PHE A 148 -9.42 -2.36 10.76
CA PHE A 148 -9.04 -0.96 10.94
C PHE A 148 -9.89 -0.01 10.11
N LEU A 149 -10.74 -0.49 9.19
CA LEU A 149 -11.44 0.33 8.21
C LEU A 149 -12.94 0.09 8.24
N LEU A 150 -13.69 1.19 8.26
CA LEU A 150 -15.13 1.22 8.07
C LEU A 150 -15.43 1.13 6.58
N SER A 151 -16.19 0.12 6.18
CA SER A 151 -16.57 -0.10 4.79
C SER A 151 -18.05 -0.43 4.71
N ASP A 152 -18.69 -0.03 3.62
CA ASP A 152 -19.98 -0.60 3.22
C ASP A 152 -19.79 -2.02 2.62
N ASP A 153 -20.88 -2.62 2.16
CA ASP A 153 -20.87 -3.98 1.60
C ASP A 153 -20.30 -4.06 0.16
N ASN A 154 -20.02 -2.93 -0.50
CA ASN A 154 -19.51 -2.86 -1.87
C ASN A 154 -17.97 -2.81 -1.91
N ASN A 155 -17.31 -3.77 -1.27
CA ASN A 155 -15.84 -3.78 -1.21
C ASN A 155 -15.22 -4.17 -2.56
N LEU A 156 -14.32 -3.31 -3.05
CA LEU A 156 -13.48 -3.64 -4.21
C LEU A 156 -12.56 -4.82 -3.88
N VAL A 157 -12.14 -5.53 -4.91
CA VAL A 157 -11.31 -6.73 -4.80
C VAL A 157 -9.96 -6.49 -5.46
N VAL A 158 -8.88 -6.97 -4.84
CA VAL A 158 -7.51 -6.86 -5.34
C VAL A 158 -6.87 -8.22 -5.52
N ASN A 159 -5.99 -8.31 -6.50
CA ASN A 159 -5.16 -9.48 -6.77
C ASN A 159 -3.93 -9.43 -5.87
N VAL A 160 -3.69 -10.50 -5.10
CA VAL A 160 -2.57 -10.59 -4.15
C VAL A 160 -1.85 -11.93 -4.36
N PRO A 161 -0.52 -11.98 -4.36
CA PRO A 161 0.21 -13.25 -4.36
C PRO A 161 -0.19 -14.09 -3.14
N ASN A 162 -0.23 -15.41 -3.30
CA ASN A 162 -0.56 -16.27 -2.18
C ASN A 162 0.47 -16.14 -1.03
N LYS A 163 0.15 -16.74 0.13
CA LYS A 163 0.99 -16.63 1.34
C LYS A 163 2.42 -17.16 1.12
N ASN A 164 2.60 -18.20 0.31
CA ASN A 164 3.90 -18.79 0.03
C ASN A 164 4.75 -17.88 -0.86
N CYS A 165 4.14 -17.26 -1.87
CA CYS A 165 4.79 -16.25 -2.72
C CYS A 165 5.27 -15.04 -1.89
N ILE A 166 4.42 -14.49 -1.03
CA ILE A 166 4.79 -13.37 -0.15
C ILE A 166 5.90 -13.77 0.84
N LEU A 167 5.87 -15.01 1.36
CA LEU A 167 6.94 -15.53 2.21
C LEU A 167 8.26 -15.61 1.45
N GLY A 168 8.25 -16.14 0.22
CA GLY A 168 9.42 -16.20 -0.67
C GLY A 168 10.03 -14.82 -0.89
N ASP A 169 9.23 -13.82 -1.26
CA ASP A 169 9.66 -12.42 -1.42
C ASP A 169 10.38 -11.91 -0.17
N LYS A 170 9.84 -12.18 1.02
CA LYS A 170 10.43 -11.74 2.30
C LYS A 170 11.74 -12.45 2.61
N LEU A 171 11.83 -13.76 2.36
CA LEU A 171 13.07 -14.51 2.56
C LEU A 171 14.18 -14.03 1.61
N THR A 172 13.86 -13.78 0.34
CA THR A 172 14.81 -13.22 -0.63
C THR A 172 15.26 -11.81 -0.23
N ALA A 173 14.34 -10.95 0.23
CA ALA A 173 14.70 -9.61 0.71
C ALA A 173 15.62 -9.67 1.94
N PHE A 174 15.39 -10.62 2.85
CA PHE A 174 16.25 -10.84 4.02
C PHE A 174 17.65 -11.34 3.64
N ALA A 175 17.72 -12.32 2.73
CA ALA A 175 18.97 -12.93 2.27
C ALA A 175 19.86 -11.99 1.43
N ARG A 176 19.32 -10.87 0.92
CA ARG A 176 20.08 -9.86 0.15
C ARG A 176 20.96 -8.94 1.01
N ARG A 177 20.91 -9.04 2.35
CA ARG A 177 21.95 -8.44 3.21
C ARG A 177 23.17 -9.37 3.21
N PRO A 178 24.42 -8.87 3.08
CA PRO A 178 25.58 -9.74 3.12
C PRO A 178 25.59 -10.51 4.44
N ALA A 179 25.66 -11.83 4.35
CA ALA A 179 26.21 -12.64 5.42
C ALA A 179 27.53 -11.97 5.83
N PHE A 180 27.72 -11.84 7.15
CA PHE A 180 28.95 -11.46 7.82
C PHE A 180 30.18 -11.55 6.92
N SER A 181 30.89 -10.42 6.77
CA SER A 181 32.31 -10.45 6.45
C SER A 181 32.99 -11.28 7.53
N LEU A 182 33.14 -12.59 7.30
CA LEU A 182 34.14 -13.41 7.96
C LEU A 182 35.48 -12.81 7.56
N LYS A 183 35.98 -11.88 8.38
CA LYS A 183 37.40 -11.58 8.42
C LYS A 183 38.07 -12.84 8.98
N ALA A 184 38.59 -13.67 8.07
CA ALA A 184 39.67 -14.58 8.38
C ALA A 184 40.95 -13.77 8.63
#